data_AF-A0A0F6SG55-F1
#
_entry.id   AF-A0A0F6SG55-F1
#
_cell.length_a   1.000
_cell.length_b   1.000
_cell.length_c   1.000
_cell.angle_alpha   90.00
_cell.angle_beta   90.00
_cell.angle_gamma   90.00
#
_symmetry.space_group_name_H-M   'P 1'
#
loop_
_entity.id
_entity.type
_entity.pdbx_description
1 polymer ?
#
loop_
_entity_poly.entity_id
_entity_poly.type
_entity_poly.pdbx_seq_one_letter_code
_entity_poly.pdbx_strand_id
1 'polypeptide(L)'
;MMRRWLEDYWLAPVPAVRGWIVLRTFMLLFAFDAIADHLRPAWRYGTAGFNVAHARALELLPAPTTELYVGAMFVLAIASFVVALAPRAPRVLMGVIAVVYFWSWSSSMHDSYQHHYLLSLLFLAFTFLPPLSSWDLFGAPGALAATPVDAKRGKTKPAATTPIPGLRELTIAFVVVVIGAAVLYAAWASGTSLALGALVLTAGIGAMTWTCHRAQREGALDAALPHSLVPRASAWSMPLVWVTAAVVYAYTAVSKTEPEWRDGAALRDITRNGARIPEAVDFFAMFGIEGDALWTFLGHSVIALQIACALGYATAALRDRARGPLRVVLDAIALVALLLALSFHLGAEYMGLQIGWFSWYMILLAIATFAPASMLSAGVMLFTWPLRELRERRAEDASPPMAAVLALIAGALLLPVGMDADLPGALGACVLVGVALLGAGLYVTLRREHAAEVRNAAIAVALAALMIPFSLRVLGGDDEIGRDGRPAPHHDVRYDYWRFAGGDFRRRGEWALALDAYVHANRHAPARENREEQEREMRERVRTEGPRREER
;
A
#
# COMPACT_ATOMS: atom_id res chain seq x y z
N MET A 1 3.36 -26.61 -27.90
CA MET A 1 2.86 -25.21 -28.00
C MET A 1 2.54 -24.62 -26.64
N MET A 2 1.67 -25.24 -25.83
CA MET A 2 1.27 -24.74 -24.50
C MET A 2 2.43 -24.50 -23.52
N ARG A 3 3.40 -25.42 -23.43
CA ARG A 3 4.60 -25.25 -22.57
C ARG A 3 5.37 -23.97 -22.89
N ARG A 4 5.65 -23.73 -24.17
CA ARG A 4 6.37 -22.53 -24.63
C ARG A 4 5.59 -21.27 -24.29
N TRP A 5 4.27 -21.29 -24.47
CA TRP A 5 3.40 -20.17 -24.09
C TRP A 5 3.42 -19.88 -22.59
N LEU A 6 3.40 -20.92 -21.75
CA LEU A 6 3.49 -20.77 -20.29
C LEU A 6 4.86 -20.24 -19.86
N GLU A 7 5.95 -20.82 -20.36
CA GLU A 7 7.31 -20.31 -20.13
C GLU A 7 7.40 -18.84 -20.57
N ASP A 8 6.79 -18.52 -21.71
CA ASP A 8 6.77 -17.19 -22.25
C ASP A 8 5.96 -16.20 -21.42
N TYR A 9 4.84 -16.62 -20.84
CA TYR A 9 4.01 -15.77 -19.99
C TYR A 9 4.69 -15.52 -18.64
N TRP A 10 5.18 -16.59 -17.99
CA TRP A 10 5.69 -16.54 -16.63
C TRP A 10 7.14 -16.06 -16.53
N LEU A 11 7.99 -16.38 -17.50
CA LEU A 11 9.44 -16.14 -17.38
C LEU A 11 9.93 -14.95 -18.20
N ALA A 12 9.04 -14.30 -18.94
CA ALA A 12 9.42 -13.15 -19.76
C ALA A 12 10.06 -12.03 -18.92
N PRO A 13 11.12 -11.40 -19.44
CA PRO A 13 11.67 -10.21 -18.81
C PRO A 13 10.61 -9.10 -18.80
N VAL A 14 10.42 -8.46 -17.65
CA VAL A 14 9.54 -7.30 -17.49
C VAL A 14 10.38 -6.06 -17.19
N PRO A 15 9.91 -4.83 -17.50
CA PRO A 15 10.58 -3.62 -17.08
C PRO A 15 10.78 -3.59 -15.55
N ALA A 16 12.04 -3.56 -15.11
CA ALA A 16 12.43 -3.71 -13.72
C ALA A 16 11.86 -2.61 -12.81
N VAL A 17 11.62 -1.41 -13.37
CA VAL A 17 10.99 -0.29 -12.70
C VAL A 17 9.59 -0.64 -12.15
N ARG A 18 8.84 -1.53 -12.83
CA ARG A 18 7.49 -1.92 -12.38
C ARG A 18 7.57 -2.64 -11.03
N GLY A 19 8.40 -3.67 -10.96
CA GLY A 19 8.62 -4.42 -9.72
C GLY A 19 9.23 -3.57 -8.61
N TRP A 20 10.11 -2.65 -8.96
CA TRP A 20 10.65 -1.69 -7.99
C TRP A 20 9.57 -0.77 -7.42
N ILE A 21 8.76 -0.09 -8.26
CA ILE A 21 7.70 0.81 -7.79
C ILE A 21 6.67 0.05 -6.96
N VAL A 22 6.20 -1.11 -7.46
CA VAL A 22 5.23 -1.92 -6.72
C VAL A 22 5.79 -2.25 -5.35
N LEU A 23 6.98 -2.84 -5.26
CA LEU A 23 7.54 -3.24 -3.98
C LEU A 23 7.72 -2.05 -3.01
N ARG A 24 8.32 -0.95 -3.46
CA ARG A 24 8.67 0.16 -2.58
C ARG A 24 7.45 0.94 -2.11
N THR A 25 6.59 1.32 -3.05
CA THR A 25 5.40 2.11 -2.72
C THR A 25 4.38 1.25 -1.96
N PHE A 26 4.24 -0.03 -2.29
CA PHE A 26 3.33 -0.91 -1.57
C PHE A 26 3.78 -1.11 -0.12
N MET A 27 5.08 -1.36 0.11
CA MET A 27 5.60 -1.51 1.47
C MET A 27 5.47 -0.23 2.29
N LEU A 28 5.60 0.94 1.64
CA LEU A 28 5.36 2.22 2.29
C LEU A 28 3.88 2.40 2.65
N LEU A 29 2.96 2.16 1.71
CA LEU A 29 1.51 2.21 1.95
C LEU A 29 1.11 1.25 3.06
N PHE A 30 1.61 0.03 3.02
CA PHE A 30 1.32 -0.98 4.04
C PHE A 30 1.86 -0.62 5.41
N ALA A 31 3.00 0.07 5.49
CA ALA A 31 3.49 0.55 6.77
C ALA A 31 2.53 1.56 7.44
N PHE A 32 1.83 2.37 6.65
CA PHE A 32 0.79 3.28 7.15
C PHE A 32 -0.50 2.52 7.46
N ASP A 33 -0.99 1.70 6.52
CA ASP A 33 -2.20 0.89 6.66
C ASP A 33 -2.18 -0.02 7.89
N ALA A 34 -1.05 -0.70 8.12
CA ALA A 34 -0.83 -1.57 9.28
C ALA A 34 -1.05 -0.86 10.63
N ILE A 35 -0.86 0.46 10.68
CA ILE A 35 -1.07 1.28 11.88
C ILE A 35 -2.44 1.97 11.84
N ALA A 36 -2.82 2.52 10.70
CA ALA A 36 -4.00 3.38 10.56
C ALA A 36 -5.31 2.60 10.55
N ASP A 37 -5.37 1.45 9.89
CA ASP A 37 -6.62 0.70 9.68
C ASP A 37 -6.60 -0.64 10.42
N HIS A 38 -5.51 -1.41 10.28
CA HIS A 38 -5.39 -2.73 10.90
C HIS A 38 -5.43 -2.73 12.43
N LEU A 39 -4.98 -1.66 13.09
CA LEU A 39 -5.01 -1.56 14.55
C LEU A 39 -6.38 -1.19 15.10
N ARG A 40 -7.23 -0.45 14.36
CA ARG A 40 -8.53 0.00 14.87
C ARG A 40 -9.39 -1.18 15.34
N PRO A 41 -9.52 -2.29 14.58
CA PRO A 41 -10.32 -3.41 15.04
C PRO A 41 -9.48 -4.52 15.70
N ALA A 42 -8.23 -4.24 16.06
CA ALA A 42 -7.35 -5.20 16.72
C ALA A 42 -7.91 -5.70 18.06
N TRP A 43 -8.78 -4.93 18.72
CA TRP A 43 -9.43 -5.32 19.98
C TRP A 43 -10.27 -6.59 19.87
N ARG A 44 -10.64 -7.01 18.65
CA ARG A 44 -11.42 -8.24 18.36
C ARG A 44 -10.58 -9.52 18.45
N TYR A 45 -9.25 -9.42 18.46
CA TYR A 45 -8.37 -10.59 18.38
C TYR A 45 -8.34 -11.33 19.71
N GLY A 46 -8.68 -12.63 19.68
CA GLY A 46 -8.75 -13.46 20.89
C GLY A 46 -9.93 -13.11 21.82
N THR A 47 -10.82 -12.20 21.42
CA THR A 47 -12.02 -11.87 22.20
C THR A 47 -12.87 -13.12 22.38
N ALA A 48 -13.28 -13.39 23.62
CA ALA A 48 -14.00 -14.61 24.02
C ALA A 48 -13.27 -15.93 23.64
N GLY A 49 -11.95 -15.89 23.45
CA GLY A 49 -11.16 -17.06 23.04
C GLY A 49 -11.43 -17.52 21.61
N PHE A 50 -12.12 -16.72 20.80
CA PHE A 50 -12.52 -17.10 19.45
C PHE A 50 -11.50 -16.59 18.41
N ASN A 51 -10.82 -17.52 17.76
CA ASN A 51 -9.96 -17.28 16.61
C ASN A 51 -10.17 -18.44 15.62
N VAL A 52 -10.22 -18.16 14.33
CA VAL A 52 -10.41 -19.18 13.29
C VAL A 52 -9.14 -19.30 12.47
N ALA A 53 -8.57 -20.49 12.41
CA ALA A 53 -7.45 -20.79 11.53
C ALA A 53 -7.98 -21.08 10.11
N HIS A 54 -7.56 -20.31 9.12
CA HIS A 54 -8.01 -20.48 7.73
C HIS A 54 -7.32 -21.68 7.03
N ALA A 55 -6.29 -22.25 7.67
CA ALA A 55 -5.59 -23.43 7.20
C ALA A 55 -5.22 -24.34 8.37
N ARG A 56 -5.33 -25.65 8.17
CA ARG A 56 -5.02 -26.67 9.20
C ARG A 56 -3.61 -26.55 9.78
N ALA A 57 -2.64 -26.11 8.98
CA ALA A 57 -1.27 -25.91 9.46
C ALA A 57 -1.16 -24.78 10.51
N LEU A 58 -2.07 -23.79 10.47
CA LEU A 58 -2.09 -22.68 11.44
C LEU A 58 -2.65 -23.11 12.80
N GLU A 59 -3.41 -24.21 12.87
CA GLU A 59 -3.87 -24.79 14.14
C GLU A 59 -2.71 -25.28 15.02
N LEU A 60 -1.53 -25.52 14.42
CA LEU A 60 -0.31 -25.88 15.14
C LEU A 60 0.41 -24.68 15.77
N LEU A 61 0.02 -23.46 15.38
CA LEU A 61 0.59 -22.23 15.90
C LEU A 61 -0.36 -21.66 16.97
N PRO A 62 0.18 -20.94 17.97
CA PRO A 62 -0.67 -20.25 18.93
C PRO A 62 -1.54 -19.22 18.18
N ALA A 63 -2.83 -19.20 18.51
CA ALA A 63 -3.72 -18.17 18.01
C ALA A 63 -3.27 -16.80 18.57
N PRO A 64 -3.24 -15.74 17.74
CA PRO A 64 -2.77 -14.44 18.19
C PRO A 64 -3.70 -13.88 19.27
N THR A 65 -3.14 -13.51 20.42
CA THR A 65 -3.82 -12.64 21.38
C THR A 65 -3.88 -11.22 20.84
N THR A 66 -4.67 -10.35 21.47
CA THR A 66 -4.74 -8.94 21.10
C THR A 66 -3.37 -8.27 21.15
N GLU A 67 -2.63 -8.46 22.25
CA GLU A 67 -1.28 -7.92 22.43
C GLU A 67 -0.33 -8.40 21.32
N LEU A 68 -0.41 -9.70 20.99
CA LEU A 68 0.48 -10.31 20.02
C LEU A 68 0.17 -9.82 18.60
N TYR A 69 -1.11 -9.64 18.26
CA TYR A 69 -1.52 -9.09 16.98
C TYR A 69 -1.09 -7.63 16.81
N VAL A 70 -1.40 -6.78 17.79
CA VAL A 70 -0.99 -5.36 17.77
C VAL A 70 0.54 -5.26 17.68
N GLY A 71 1.26 -6.04 18.50
CA GLY A 71 2.71 -6.10 18.44
C GLY A 71 3.22 -6.53 17.07
N ALA A 72 2.61 -7.55 16.45
CA ALA A 72 2.94 -7.99 15.10
C ALA A 72 2.73 -6.88 14.07
N MET A 73 1.62 -6.12 14.12
CA MET A 73 1.37 -4.99 13.21
C MET A 73 2.42 -3.88 13.35
N PHE A 74 2.88 -3.57 14.56
CA PHE A 74 4.00 -2.64 14.77
C PHE A 74 5.31 -3.14 14.15
N VAL A 75 5.65 -4.42 14.37
CA VAL A 75 6.84 -5.03 13.75
C VAL A 75 6.74 -4.99 12.23
N LEU A 76 5.59 -5.36 11.67
CA LEU A 76 5.33 -5.35 10.25
C LEU A 76 5.39 -3.94 9.65
N ALA A 77 4.83 -2.93 10.31
CA ALA A 77 4.89 -1.55 9.87
C ALA A 77 6.35 -1.05 9.79
N ILE A 78 7.13 -1.26 10.86
CA ILE A 78 8.54 -0.85 10.89
C ILE A 78 9.36 -1.64 9.85
N ALA A 79 9.17 -2.96 9.76
CA ALA A 79 9.83 -3.79 8.77
C ALA A 79 9.51 -3.34 7.34
N SER A 80 8.27 -2.95 7.07
CA SER A 80 7.84 -2.49 5.75
C SER A 80 8.42 -1.12 5.42
N PHE A 81 8.55 -0.21 6.38
CA PHE A 81 9.36 1.02 6.21
C PHE A 81 10.81 0.73 5.86
N VAL A 82 11.45 -0.24 6.54
CA VAL A 82 12.82 -0.67 6.24
C VAL A 82 12.90 -1.22 4.82
N VAL A 83 11.97 -2.10 4.41
CA VAL A 83 11.92 -2.63 3.04
C VAL A 83 11.65 -1.52 2.02
N ALA A 84 10.83 -0.52 2.32
CA ALA A 84 10.54 0.59 1.41
C ALA A 84 11.77 1.50 1.18
N LEU A 85 12.59 1.71 2.21
CA LEU A 85 13.68 2.71 2.19
C LEU A 85 15.07 2.12 1.99
N ALA A 86 15.29 0.84 2.30
CA ALA A 86 16.60 0.20 2.14
C ALA A 86 17.05 0.23 0.67
N PRO A 87 18.31 0.51 0.31
CA PRO A 87 18.71 0.55 -1.09
C PRO A 87 18.38 -0.74 -1.85
N ARG A 88 18.54 -1.91 -1.23
CA ARG A 88 18.03 -3.19 -1.73
C ARG A 88 17.14 -3.82 -0.66
N ALA A 89 15.96 -4.28 -1.06
CA ALA A 89 15.00 -4.91 -0.14
C ALA A 89 15.60 -6.22 0.43
N PRO A 90 15.73 -6.36 1.76
CA PRO A 90 16.25 -7.59 2.36
C PRO A 90 15.25 -8.73 2.17
N ARG A 91 15.63 -9.78 1.43
CA ARG A 91 14.74 -10.91 1.13
C ARG A 91 14.22 -11.63 2.37
N VAL A 92 15.09 -11.84 3.35
CA VAL A 92 14.70 -12.47 4.62
C VAL A 92 13.60 -11.65 5.29
N LEU A 93 13.75 -10.33 5.34
CA LEU A 93 12.75 -9.44 5.93
C LEU A 93 11.41 -9.48 5.17
N MET A 94 11.44 -9.53 3.83
CA MET A 94 10.22 -9.73 3.03
C MET A 94 9.55 -11.07 3.33
N GLY A 95 10.32 -12.14 3.51
CA GLY A 95 9.82 -13.45 3.92
C GLY A 95 9.17 -13.41 5.31
N VAL A 96 9.80 -12.73 6.27
CA VAL A 96 9.23 -12.51 7.60
C VAL A 96 7.92 -11.72 7.51
N ILE A 97 7.87 -10.63 6.74
CA ILE A 97 6.64 -9.85 6.53
C ILE A 97 5.53 -10.75 5.97
N ALA A 98 5.81 -11.52 4.93
CA ALA A 98 4.82 -12.41 4.31
C ALA A 98 4.28 -13.45 5.31
N VAL A 99 5.16 -14.10 6.07
CA VAL A 99 4.78 -15.15 7.04
C VAL A 99 4.02 -14.57 8.22
N VAL A 100 4.55 -13.51 8.84
CA VAL A 100 3.94 -12.90 10.03
C VAL A 100 2.61 -12.27 9.68
N TYR A 101 2.51 -11.57 8.55
CA TYR A 101 1.24 -11.00 8.09
C TYR A 101 0.21 -12.10 7.84
N PHE A 102 0.55 -13.12 7.05
CA PHE A 102 -0.34 -14.25 6.76
C PHE A 102 -0.81 -14.93 8.06
N TRP A 103 0.10 -15.29 8.95
CA TRP A 103 -0.26 -15.91 10.23
C TRP A 103 -1.16 -14.99 11.09
N SER A 104 -0.79 -13.71 11.21
CA SER A 104 -1.50 -12.77 12.08
C SER A 104 -2.96 -12.61 11.68
N TRP A 105 -3.24 -12.50 10.38
CA TRP A 105 -4.60 -12.32 9.89
C TRP A 105 -5.33 -13.65 9.67
N SER A 106 -4.70 -14.67 9.09
CA SER A 106 -5.35 -15.98 8.81
C SER A 106 -5.64 -16.82 10.06
N SER A 107 -5.29 -16.32 11.24
CA SER A 107 -5.58 -16.94 12.53
C SER A 107 -6.54 -16.06 13.35
N SER A 108 -7.37 -15.24 12.70
CA SER A 108 -8.17 -14.20 13.34
C SER A 108 -9.66 -14.26 13.00
N MET A 109 -10.45 -13.46 13.71
CA MET A 109 -11.87 -13.25 13.41
C MET A 109 -12.11 -12.24 12.27
N HIS A 110 -11.06 -11.64 11.68
CA HIS A 110 -11.17 -10.65 10.59
C HIS A 110 -11.42 -11.24 9.20
N ASP A 111 -12.30 -12.24 9.13
CA ASP A 111 -12.67 -12.95 7.90
C ASP A 111 -13.59 -12.12 6.99
N SER A 112 -14.00 -10.92 7.41
CA SER A 112 -14.88 -10.07 6.61
C SER A 112 -14.20 -9.41 5.40
N TYR A 113 -12.87 -9.43 5.32
CA TYR A 113 -12.12 -8.64 4.33
C TYR A 113 -11.29 -9.51 3.39
N GLN A 114 -11.87 -9.78 2.22
CA GLN A 114 -11.25 -10.57 1.15
C GLN A 114 -9.89 -10.01 0.69
N HIS A 115 -9.64 -8.71 0.88
CA HIS A 115 -8.39 -8.09 0.47
C HIS A 115 -7.17 -8.59 1.24
N HIS A 116 -7.31 -9.14 2.46
CA HIS A 116 -6.16 -9.68 3.19
C HIS A 116 -5.58 -10.96 2.55
N TYR A 117 -6.40 -11.74 1.84
CA TYR A 117 -5.92 -12.83 0.99
C TYR A 117 -5.07 -12.28 -0.15
N LEU A 118 -5.50 -11.20 -0.81
CA LEU A 118 -4.69 -10.51 -1.83
C LEU A 118 -3.35 -10.05 -1.23
N LEU A 119 -3.38 -9.31 -0.12
CA LEU A 119 -2.16 -8.80 0.51
C LEU A 119 -1.19 -9.94 0.85
N SER A 120 -1.68 -11.05 1.40
CA SER A 120 -0.85 -12.23 1.70
C SER A 120 -0.17 -12.82 0.46
N LEU A 121 -0.91 -12.98 -0.64
CA LEU A 121 -0.38 -13.48 -1.91
C LEU A 121 0.62 -12.49 -2.54
N LEU A 122 0.37 -11.19 -2.43
CA LEU A 122 1.29 -10.15 -2.89
C LEU A 122 2.58 -10.15 -2.09
N PHE A 123 2.51 -10.22 -0.76
CA PHE A 123 3.71 -10.33 0.08
C PHE A 123 4.54 -11.57 -0.26
N LEU A 124 3.88 -12.72 -0.48
CA LEU A 124 4.56 -13.92 -0.95
C LEU A 124 5.25 -13.69 -2.30
N ALA A 125 4.55 -13.09 -3.28
CA ALA A 125 5.14 -12.77 -4.58
C ALA A 125 6.34 -11.82 -4.45
N PHE A 126 6.29 -10.84 -3.55
CA PHE A 126 7.36 -9.88 -3.30
C PHE A 126 8.63 -10.52 -2.77
N THR A 127 8.54 -11.62 -2.02
CA THR A 127 9.75 -12.36 -1.56
C THR A 127 10.63 -12.83 -2.72
N PHE A 128 10.03 -13.03 -3.90
CA PHE A 128 10.68 -13.49 -5.12
C PHE A 128 11.01 -12.36 -6.09
N LEU A 129 10.63 -11.11 -5.79
CA LEU A 129 11.05 -9.98 -6.62
C LEU A 129 12.57 -9.77 -6.55
N PRO A 130 13.20 -9.37 -7.67
CA PRO A 130 14.60 -8.99 -7.66
C PRO A 130 14.85 -7.82 -6.69
N PRO A 131 15.83 -7.92 -5.77
CA PRO A 131 16.12 -6.88 -4.79
C PRO A 131 16.90 -5.74 -5.47
N LEU A 132 16.20 -4.90 -6.21
CA LEU A 132 16.77 -3.82 -6.99
C LEU A 132 16.87 -2.53 -6.18
N SER A 133 17.97 -1.82 -6.37
CA SER A 133 18.12 -0.42 -5.95
C SER A 133 17.82 0.53 -7.09
N SER A 134 17.56 1.80 -6.77
CA SER A 134 17.48 2.85 -7.78
C SER A 134 18.78 3.00 -8.58
N TRP A 135 19.91 2.60 -7.98
CA TRP A 135 21.20 2.52 -8.68
C TRP A 135 21.27 1.36 -9.66
N ASP A 136 20.68 0.22 -9.32
CA ASP A 136 20.55 -0.91 -10.27
C ASP A 136 19.57 -0.58 -11.41
N LEU A 137 18.76 0.46 -11.28
CA LEU A 137 17.88 0.94 -12.35
C LEU A 137 18.56 2.00 -13.24
N PHE A 138 19.36 2.89 -12.65
CA PHE A 138 19.79 4.12 -13.32
C PHE A 138 21.26 4.51 -13.09
N GLY A 139 22.03 3.70 -12.36
CA GLY A 139 23.41 3.97 -11.95
C GLY A 139 24.43 3.44 -12.96
N ALA A 140 25.37 4.31 -13.33
CA ALA A 140 26.48 4.15 -14.29
C ALA A 140 26.13 3.43 -15.62
N PRO A 141 26.17 4.13 -16.79
CA PRO A 141 25.78 3.61 -18.12
C PRO A 141 26.38 2.27 -18.59
N GLY A 142 27.32 1.67 -17.86
CA GLY A 142 28.04 0.44 -18.26
C GLY A 142 27.65 -0.86 -17.55
N ALA A 143 26.91 -0.84 -16.43
CA ALA A 143 26.80 -2.03 -15.56
C ALA A 143 25.72 -3.06 -15.96
N LEU A 144 24.68 -2.66 -16.71
CA LEU A 144 23.54 -3.54 -17.05
C LEU A 144 23.56 -4.05 -18.50
N ALA A 145 24.57 -3.67 -19.28
CA ALA A 145 24.77 -4.16 -20.65
C ALA A 145 25.37 -5.58 -20.72
N ALA A 146 25.74 -6.17 -19.57
CA ALA A 146 26.31 -7.52 -19.52
C ALA A 146 25.23 -8.60 -19.40
N THR A 147 24.34 -8.70 -20.38
CA THR A 147 23.83 -10.02 -20.74
C THR A 147 24.94 -10.74 -21.53
N PRO A 148 25.38 -11.95 -21.10
CA PRO A 148 26.56 -12.62 -21.65
C PRO A 148 26.31 -13.28 -23.02
N VAL A 149 25.61 -12.61 -23.94
CA VAL A 149 25.19 -13.25 -25.20
C VAL A 149 26.18 -13.03 -26.35
N ASP A 150 26.99 -11.95 -26.41
CA ASP A 150 27.92 -11.76 -27.53
C ASP A 150 29.20 -10.98 -27.16
N ALA A 151 30.10 -11.60 -26.39
CA ALA A 151 31.40 -11.04 -26.00
C ALA A 151 32.45 -11.00 -27.14
N LYS A 152 32.04 -10.77 -28.40
CA LYS A 152 32.95 -10.70 -29.57
C LYS A 152 32.95 -9.38 -30.34
N ARG A 153 32.30 -8.31 -29.86
CA ARG A 153 32.37 -6.99 -30.53
C ARG A 153 33.32 -6.02 -29.82
N GLY A 154 34.23 -5.47 -30.61
CA GLY A 154 35.44 -4.76 -30.19
C GLY A 154 35.24 -3.49 -29.36
N LYS A 155 36.36 -3.06 -28.79
CA LYS A 155 36.55 -1.87 -27.95
C LYS A 155 35.93 -0.60 -28.57
N THR A 156 34.71 -0.24 -28.18
CA THR A 156 34.14 1.08 -28.47
C THR A 156 34.34 2.00 -27.26
N LYS A 157 34.85 3.20 -27.55
CA LYS A 157 35.10 4.29 -26.61
C LYS A 157 33.77 4.70 -25.95
N PRO A 158 33.69 4.94 -24.63
CA PRO A 158 32.46 5.39 -23.99
C PRO A 158 32.02 6.73 -24.61
N ALA A 159 30.82 6.75 -25.18
CA ALA A 159 30.26 7.93 -25.81
C ALA A 159 29.97 9.00 -24.74
N ALA A 160 30.33 10.26 -25.03
CA ALA A 160 29.98 11.40 -24.20
C ALA A 160 28.46 11.47 -24.04
N THR A 161 27.99 11.69 -22.82
CA THR A 161 26.57 11.84 -22.47
C THR A 161 26.02 13.12 -23.10
N THR A 162 25.49 13.05 -24.31
CA THR A 162 24.69 14.12 -24.88
C THR A 162 23.34 14.22 -24.16
N PRO A 163 22.86 15.43 -23.83
CA PRO A 163 21.55 15.62 -23.23
C PRO A 163 20.47 15.05 -24.17
N ILE A 164 19.60 14.23 -23.60
CA ILE A 164 18.54 13.50 -24.31
C ILE A 164 17.50 14.52 -24.83
N PRO A 165 17.35 14.71 -26.15
CA PRO A 165 16.31 15.57 -26.71
C PRO A 165 14.93 15.03 -26.34
N GLY A 166 14.02 15.85 -25.81
CA GLY A 166 12.68 15.40 -25.38
C GLY A 166 12.55 15.07 -23.89
N LEU A 167 13.66 14.86 -23.16
CA LEU A 167 13.61 14.52 -21.73
C LEU A 167 13.09 15.68 -20.89
N ARG A 168 13.38 16.93 -21.30
CA ARG A 168 12.89 18.13 -20.65
C ARG A 168 11.38 18.24 -20.78
N GLU A 169 10.85 17.97 -21.96
CA GLU A 169 9.43 17.99 -22.29
C GLU A 169 8.67 16.87 -21.55
N LEU A 170 9.25 15.67 -21.47
CA LEU A 170 8.70 14.54 -20.70
C LEU A 170 8.70 14.81 -19.20
N THR A 171 9.78 15.43 -18.69
CA THR A 171 9.90 15.83 -17.28
C THR A 171 8.90 16.93 -16.94
N ILE A 172 8.74 17.93 -17.81
CA ILE A 172 7.73 18.99 -17.64
C ILE A 172 6.33 18.39 -17.66
N ALA A 173 6.01 17.49 -18.60
CA ALA A 173 4.71 16.83 -18.64
C ALA A 173 4.43 16.01 -17.37
N PHE A 174 5.41 15.24 -16.91
CA PHE A 174 5.30 14.47 -15.67
C PHE A 174 5.13 15.37 -14.44
N VAL A 175 5.92 16.44 -14.32
CA VAL A 175 5.83 17.43 -13.24
C VAL A 175 4.47 18.12 -13.27
N VAL A 176 3.93 18.47 -14.43
CA VAL A 176 2.59 19.05 -14.57
C VAL A 176 1.51 18.07 -14.13
N VAL A 177 1.63 16.77 -14.44
CA VAL A 177 0.67 15.75 -13.99
C VAL A 177 0.76 15.52 -12.49
N VAL A 178 1.96 15.43 -11.92
CA VAL A 178 2.17 15.21 -10.48
C VAL A 178 1.76 16.42 -9.66
N ILE A 179 2.19 17.62 -10.05
CA ILE A 179 1.76 18.88 -9.42
C ILE A 179 0.26 19.05 -9.64
N GLY A 180 -0.26 18.74 -10.82
CA GLY A 180 -1.70 18.74 -11.10
C GLY A 180 -2.47 17.81 -10.16
N ALA A 181 -1.99 16.58 -9.96
CA ALA A 181 -2.58 15.63 -9.01
C ALA A 181 -2.49 16.10 -7.56
N ALA A 182 -1.37 16.71 -7.15
CA ALA A 182 -1.20 17.27 -5.80
C ALA A 182 -2.06 18.52 -5.56
N VAL A 183 -2.18 19.40 -6.56
CA VAL A 183 -3.08 20.56 -6.54
C VAL A 183 -4.54 20.11 -6.55
N LEU A 184 -4.87 19.06 -7.30
CA LEU A 184 -6.20 18.45 -7.28
C LEU A 184 -6.53 17.79 -5.94
N TYR A 185 -5.55 17.16 -5.30
CA TYR A 185 -5.71 16.65 -3.93
C TYR A 185 -5.86 17.78 -2.91
N ALA A 186 -5.13 18.88 -3.06
CA ALA A 186 -5.32 20.07 -2.23
C ALA A 186 -6.67 20.75 -2.48
N ALA A 187 -7.14 20.76 -3.73
CA ALA A 187 -8.45 21.28 -4.13
C ALA A 187 -9.61 20.36 -3.70
N TRP A 188 -9.35 19.05 -3.61
CA TRP A 188 -10.21 18.04 -2.98
C TRP A 188 -10.37 18.34 -1.49
N ALA A 189 -9.27 18.57 -0.79
CA ALA A 189 -9.29 18.99 0.61
C ALA A 189 -10.01 20.33 0.84
N SER A 190 -10.15 21.16 -0.21
CA SER A 190 -10.87 22.44 -0.16
C SER A 190 -12.30 22.41 -0.70
N GLY A 191 -12.85 21.23 -1.06
CA GLY A 191 -14.26 21.06 -1.45
C GLY A 191 -14.63 21.44 -2.89
N THR A 192 -13.69 21.43 -3.85
CA THR A 192 -14.01 21.55 -5.28
C THR A 192 -14.47 20.21 -5.89
N SER A 193 -15.24 20.25 -6.99
CA SER A 193 -15.89 19.05 -7.57
C SER A 193 -14.87 18.02 -8.10
N LEU A 194 -14.83 16.84 -7.46
CA LEU A 194 -13.93 15.76 -7.83
C LEU A 194 -14.10 15.25 -9.25
N ALA A 195 -15.29 15.37 -9.82
CA ALA A 195 -15.57 14.93 -11.19
C ALA A 195 -14.65 15.64 -12.20
N LEU A 196 -14.44 16.95 -12.04
CA LEU A 196 -13.56 17.71 -12.92
C LEU A 196 -12.10 17.31 -12.70
N GLY A 197 -11.69 17.11 -11.43
CA GLY A 197 -10.35 16.68 -11.08
C GLY A 197 -9.97 15.30 -11.61
N ALA A 198 -10.85 14.32 -11.41
CA ALA A 198 -10.69 12.97 -11.94
C ALA A 198 -10.66 12.99 -13.47
N LEU A 199 -11.50 13.79 -14.12
CA LEU A 199 -11.55 13.88 -15.59
C LEU A 199 -10.30 14.55 -16.16
N VAL A 200 -9.79 15.61 -15.53
CA VAL A 200 -8.52 16.26 -15.89
C VAL A 200 -7.33 15.33 -15.66
N LEU A 201 -7.29 14.62 -14.54
CA LEU A 201 -6.23 13.65 -14.24
C LEU A 201 -6.26 12.49 -15.25
N THR A 202 -7.44 11.94 -15.52
CA THR A 202 -7.67 10.86 -16.49
C THR A 202 -7.28 11.29 -17.90
N ALA A 203 -7.70 12.49 -18.33
CA ALA A 203 -7.33 13.07 -19.61
C ALA A 203 -5.83 13.38 -19.70
N GLY A 204 -5.21 13.88 -18.63
CA GLY A 204 -3.77 14.15 -18.54
C GLY A 204 -2.95 12.86 -18.62
N ILE A 205 -3.32 11.82 -17.88
CA ILE A 205 -2.70 10.49 -17.96
C ILE A 205 -2.90 9.89 -19.36
N GLY A 206 -4.10 10.01 -19.94
CA GLY A 206 -4.40 9.55 -21.29
C GLY A 206 -3.55 10.25 -22.36
N ALA A 207 -3.49 11.58 -22.33
CA ALA A 207 -2.68 12.39 -23.25
C ALA A 207 -1.19 12.09 -23.09
N MET A 208 -0.68 12.01 -21.86
CA MET A 208 0.71 11.65 -21.58
C MET A 208 1.05 10.23 -22.03
N THR A 209 0.13 9.27 -21.82
CA THR A 209 0.30 7.89 -22.28
C THR A 209 0.33 7.84 -23.80
N TRP A 210 -0.55 8.59 -24.47
CA TRP A 210 -0.59 8.70 -25.92
C TRP A 210 0.69 9.33 -26.49
N THR A 211 1.19 10.42 -25.91
CA THR A 211 2.44 11.05 -26.36
C THR A 211 3.65 10.15 -26.13
N CYS A 212 3.75 9.47 -24.99
CA CYS A 212 4.79 8.48 -24.73
C CYS A 212 4.74 7.34 -25.75
N HIS A 213 3.55 6.81 -26.02
CA HIS A 213 3.37 5.73 -26.98
C HIS A 213 3.68 6.17 -28.43
N ARG A 214 3.29 7.39 -28.81
CA ARG A 214 3.63 7.98 -30.11
C ARG A 214 5.14 8.16 -30.27
N ALA A 215 5.81 8.74 -29.26
CA ALA A 215 7.25 8.93 -29.29
C ALA A 215 8.03 7.60 -29.23
N GLN A 216 7.49 6.54 -28.60
CA GLN A 216 8.03 5.18 -28.70
C GLN A 216 7.89 4.62 -30.12
N ARG A 217 6.72 4.76 -30.75
CA ARG A 217 6.48 4.30 -32.13
C ARG A 217 7.35 4.99 -33.16
N GLU A 218 7.57 6.30 -33.01
CA GLU A 218 8.41 7.10 -33.90
C GLU A 218 9.91 6.81 -33.68
N GLY A 219 10.25 5.91 -32.74
CA GLY A 219 11.63 5.63 -32.37
C GLY A 219 12.31 6.80 -31.66
N ALA A 220 11.62 7.92 -31.43
CA ALA A 220 12.18 9.11 -30.80
C ALA A 220 12.51 8.87 -29.33
N LEU A 221 11.61 8.24 -28.55
CA LEU A 221 11.89 7.84 -27.16
C LEU A 221 12.90 6.70 -27.09
N ASP A 222 12.89 5.78 -28.06
CA ASP A 222 13.82 4.64 -28.11
C ASP A 222 15.24 5.03 -28.59
N ALA A 223 15.35 6.11 -29.37
CA ALA A 223 16.61 6.73 -29.80
C ALA A 223 17.14 7.75 -28.77
N ALA A 224 16.25 8.43 -28.05
CA ALA A 224 16.59 9.42 -27.03
C ALA A 224 16.87 8.77 -25.67
N LEU A 225 16.06 7.80 -25.24
CA LEU A 225 16.36 6.90 -24.13
C LEU A 225 16.96 5.64 -24.74
N PRO A 226 18.30 5.48 -24.77
CA PRO A 226 18.89 4.27 -25.31
C PRO A 226 18.21 3.05 -24.70
N HIS A 227 17.87 2.05 -25.53
CA HIS A 227 17.23 0.79 -25.14
C HIS A 227 17.88 0.07 -23.92
N SER A 228 19.03 0.57 -23.44
CA SER A 228 19.73 0.23 -22.21
C SER A 228 19.23 0.92 -20.91
N LEU A 229 18.27 1.86 -20.94
CA LEU A 229 17.88 2.65 -19.75
C LEU A 229 16.65 2.16 -18.97
N VAL A 230 15.86 1.22 -19.48
CA VAL A 230 14.86 0.53 -18.65
C VAL A 230 15.32 -0.91 -18.48
N PRO A 231 16.15 -1.19 -17.47
CA PRO A 231 16.62 -2.54 -17.19
C PRO A 231 15.43 -3.48 -17.16
N ARG A 232 15.58 -4.64 -17.78
CA ARG A 232 14.58 -5.70 -17.71
C ARG A 232 15.05 -6.73 -16.72
N ALA A 233 14.15 -7.16 -15.86
CA ALA A 233 14.42 -8.26 -14.94
C ALA A 233 13.50 -9.42 -15.30
N SER A 234 14.04 -10.64 -15.35
CA SER A 234 13.20 -11.83 -15.30
C SER A 234 12.68 -11.94 -13.87
N ALA A 235 11.37 -11.77 -13.72
CA ALA A 235 10.71 -11.82 -12.42
C ALA A 235 9.35 -12.48 -12.63
N TRP A 236 9.32 -13.81 -12.53
CA TRP A 236 8.07 -14.59 -12.60
C TRP A 236 7.04 -14.18 -11.55
N SER A 237 7.51 -13.54 -10.48
CA SER A 237 6.69 -12.95 -9.44
C SER A 237 5.90 -11.73 -9.88
N MET A 238 6.32 -10.97 -10.90
CA MET A 238 5.50 -9.87 -11.42
C MET A 238 4.24 -10.34 -12.15
N PRO A 239 4.31 -11.33 -13.07
CA PRO A 239 3.12 -12.02 -13.56
C PRO A 239 2.25 -12.58 -12.43
N LEU A 240 2.83 -13.10 -11.34
CA LEU A 240 2.05 -13.55 -10.19
C LEU A 240 1.25 -12.41 -9.56
N VAL A 241 1.87 -11.26 -9.30
CA VAL A 241 1.18 -10.04 -8.81
C VAL A 241 0.01 -9.66 -9.72
N TRP A 242 0.21 -9.66 -11.04
CA TRP A 242 -0.84 -9.32 -12.00
C TRP A 242 -1.96 -10.36 -12.04
N VAL A 243 -1.62 -11.65 -12.02
CA VAL A 243 -2.62 -12.72 -11.98
C VAL A 243 -3.43 -12.66 -10.68
N THR A 244 -2.80 -12.38 -9.54
CA THR A 244 -3.53 -12.21 -8.28
C THR A 244 -4.50 -11.03 -8.36
N ALA A 245 -4.09 -9.88 -8.90
CA ALA A 245 -4.99 -8.76 -9.13
C ALA A 245 -6.13 -9.13 -10.12
N ALA A 246 -5.82 -9.85 -11.19
CA ALA A 246 -6.82 -10.31 -12.16
C ALA A 246 -7.85 -11.24 -11.52
N VAL A 247 -7.43 -12.16 -10.65
CA VAL A 247 -8.32 -13.06 -9.91
C VAL A 247 -9.25 -12.28 -9.00
N VAL A 248 -8.74 -11.26 -8.29
CA VAL A 248 -9.57 -10.41 -7.43
C VAL A 248 -10.64 -9.69 -8.26
N TYR A 249 -10.26 -9.04 -9.37
CA TYR A 249 -11.22 -8.39 -10.27
C TYR A 249 -12.23 -9.36 -10.91
N ALA A 250 -11.80 -10.58 -11.24
CA ALA A 250 -12.70 -11.60 -11.77
C ALA A 250 -13.69 -12.08 -10.71
N TYR A 251 -13.20 -12.32 -9.50
CA TYR A 251 -14.04 -12.72 -8.37
C TYR A 251 -15.08 -11.65 -8.04
N THR A 252 -14.66 -10.38 -7.94
CA THR A 252 -15.59 -9.26 -7.67
C THR A 252 -16.59 -9.05 -8.80
N ALA A 253 -16.22 -9.33 -10.05
CA ALA A 253 -17.18 -9.32 -11.15
C ALA A 253 -18.24 -10.42 -10.98
N VAL A 254 -17.82 -11.65 -10.63
CA VAL A 254 -18.71 -12.79 -10.41
C VAL A 254 -19.62 -12.55 -9.21
N SER A 255 -19.10 -12.09 -8.08
CA SER A 255 -19.92 -11.82 -6.89
C SER A 255 -20.98 -10.74 -7.16
N LYS A 256 -20.67 -9.76 -8.01
CA LYS A 256 -21.62 -8.71 -8.42
C LYS A 256 -22.63 -9.16 -9.48
N THR A 257 -22.63 -10.43 -9.89
CA THR A 257 -23.71 -10.98 -10.73
C THR A 257 -24.96 -11.35 -9.91
N GLU A 258 -24.89 -11.27 -8.58
CA GLU A 258 -26.04 -11.46 -7.70
C GLU A 258 -27.19 -10.49 -8.05
N PRO A 259 -28.47 -10.89 -7.88
CA PRO A 259 -29.61 -10.09 -8.28
C PRO A 259 -29.59 -8.65 -7.74
N GLU A 260 -29.20 -8.48 -6.47
CA GLU A 260 -29.14 -7.19 -5.76
C GLU A 260 -28.14 -6.20 -6.36
N TRP A 261 -27.09 -6.70 -7.01
CA TRP A 261 -26.15 -5.87 -7.74
C TRP A 261 -26.66 -5.55 -9.15
N ARG A 262 -27.32 -6.50 -9.81
CA ARG A 262 -27.81 -6.34 -11.19
C ARG A 262 -29.01 -5.40 -11.29
N ASP A 263 -29.91 -5.42 -10.31
CA ASP A 263 -31.04 -4.47 -10.22
C ASP A 263 -30.61 -3.12 -9.60
N GLY A 264 -29.39 -3.07 -9.06
CA GLY A 264 -28.78 -1.90 -8.44
C GLY A 264 -29.28 -1.60 -7.03
N ALA A 265 -29.99 -2.51 -6.37
CA ALA A 265 -30.41 -2.38 -4.98
C ALA A 265 -29.22 -2.21 -4.03
N ALA A 266 -28.14 -2.98 -4.23
CA ALA A 266 -26.91 -2.86 -3.44
C ALA A 266 -26.29 -1.46 -3.55
N LEU A 267 -26.26 -0.89 -4.77
CA LEU A 267 -25.76 0.46 -4.97
C LEU A 267 -26.65 1.50 -4.28
N ARG A 268 -27.98 1.35 -4.34
CA ARG A 268 -28.91 2.24 -3.61
C ARG A 268 -28.75 2.17 -2.11
N ASP A 269 -28.50 0.99 -1.57
CA ASP A 269 -28.29 0.83 -0.12
C ASP A 269 -27.03 1.55 0.33
N ILE A 270 -25.94 1.37 -0.42
CA ILE A 270 -24.68 2.11 -0.24
C ILE A 270 -24.92 3.63 -0.32
N THR A 271 -25.75 4.12 -1.25
CA THR A 271 -26.01 5.56 -1.41
C THR A 271 -26.87 6.14 -0.29
N ARG A 272 -27.83 5.38 0.24
CA ARG A 272 -28.71 5.83 1.33
C ARG A 272 -27.98 6.08 2.64
N ASN A 273 -26.83 5.44 2.84
CA ASN A 273 -26.05 5.53 4.07
C ASN A 273 -25.05 6.71 4.08
N GLY A 274 -25.26 7.74 3.25
CA GLY A 274 -24.49 9.00 3.31
C GLY A 274 -23.34 9.13 2.31
N ALA A 275 -23.22 8.21 1.34
CA ALA A 275 -22.24 8.32 0.26
C ALA A 275 -22.59 9.47 -0.72
N ARG A 276 -21.57 10.22 -1.19
CA ARG A 276 -21.70 11.40 -2.07
C ARG A 276 -22.05 11.06 -3.52
N ILE A 277 -23.24 10.51 -3.75
CA ILE A 277 -23.72 10.10 -5.08
C ILE A 277 -24.72 11.06 -5.77
N PRO A 278 -25.24 12.16 -5.17
CA PRO A 278 -26.16 13.08 -5.88
C PRO A 278 -25.61 13.58 -7.21
N GLU A 279 -24.34 13.98 -7.27
CA GLU A 279 -23.73 14.52 -8.48
C GLU A 279 -23.63 13.51 -9.63
N ALA A 280 -23.40 12.23 -9.30
CA ALA A 280 -23.37 11.18 -10.30
C ALA A 280 -24.79 10.88 -10.82
N VAL A 281 -25.79 10.90 -9.95
CA VAL A 281 -27.20 10.76 -10.34
C VAL A 281 -27.61 11.91 -11.26
N ASP A 282 -27.27 13.15 -10.90
CA ASP A 282 -27.55 14.34 -11.70
C ASP A 282 -26.86 14.26 -13.06
N PHE A 283 -25.62 13.78 -13.10
CA PHE A 283 -24.88 13.59 -14.35
C PHE A 283 -25.60 12.63 -15.30
N PHE A 284 -26.05 11.47 -14.81
CA PHE A 284 -26.77 10.50 -15.66
C PHE A 284 -28.20 10.95 -16.01
N ALA A 285 -28.84 11.72 -15.14
CA ALA A 285 -30.12 12.35 -15.43
C ALA A 285 -30.03 13.32 -16.63
N MET A 286 -28.91 14.04 -16.81
CA MET A 286 -28.68 14.86 -18.01
C MET A 286 -28.72 14.06 -19.33
N PHE A 287 -28.49 12.75 -19.29
CA PHE A 287 -28.58 11.85 -20.44
C PHE A 287 -29.91 11.07 -20.49
N GLY A 288 -30.88 11.41 -19.64
CA GLY A 288 -32.19 10.76 -19.54
C GLY A 288 -32.15 9.37 -18.90
N ILE A 289 -31.07 9.03 -18.16
CA ILE A 289 -30.96 7.78 -17.42
C ILE A 289 -31.28 8.04 -15.95
N GLU A 290 -32.51 7.74 -15.55
CA GLU A 290 -33.04 8.04 -14.21
C GLU A 290 -33.70 6.82 -13.55
N GLY A 291 -34.05 6.95 -12.27
CA GLY A 291 -34.81 5.95 -11.54
C GLY A 291 -34.17 4.56 -11.55
N ASP A 292 -34.97 3.52 -11.78
CA ASP A 292 -34.47 2.13 -11.76
C ASP A 292 -33.50 1.79 -12.89
N ALA A 293 -33.64 2.45 -14.03
CA ALA A 293 -32.77 2.25 -15.18
C ALA A 293 -31.33 2.68 -14.87
N LEU A 294 -31.15 3.79 -14.13
CA LEU A 294 -29.85 4.25 -13.67
C LEU A 294 -29.14 3.21 -12.80
N TRP A 295 -29.81 2.73 -11.75
CA TRP A 295 -29.19 1.80 -10.81
C TRP A 295 -28.86 0.45 -11.46
N THR A 296 -29.75 -0.03 -12.33
CA THR A 296 -29.50 -1.22 -13.15
C THR A 296 -28.29 -1.02 -14.04
N PHE A 297 -28.20 0.13 -14.72
CA PHE A 297 -27.06 0.48 -15.57
C PHE A 297 -25.74 0.55 -14.80
N LEU A 298 -25.73 1.20 -13.63
CA LEU A 298 -24.54 1.29 -12.78
C LEU A 298 -24.11 -0.09 -12.27
N GLY A 299 -25.06 -0.94 -11.84
CA GLY A 299 -24.80 -2.31 -11.43
C GLY A 299 -24.09 -3.13 -12.51
N HIS A 300 -24.63 -3.14 -13.73
CA HIS A 300 -24.03 -3.82 -14.88
C HIS A 300 -22.69 -3.19 -15.30
N SER A 301 -22.57 -1.86 -15.22
CA SER A 301 -21.33 -1.16 -15.56
C SER A 301 -20.19 -1.54 -14.61
N VAL A 302 -20.46 -1.70 -13.31
CA VAL A 302 -19.45 -2.18 -12.35
C VAL A 302 -19.00 -3.59 -12.72
N ILE A 303 -19.90 -4.51 -13.06
CA ILE A 303 -19.53 -5.88 -13.48
C ILE A 303 -18.62 -5.83 -14.72
N ALA A 304 -19.03 -5.10 -15.76
CA ALA A 304 -18.29 -4.98 -17.01
C ALA A 304 -16.90 -4.35 -16.79
N LEU A 305 -16.81 -3.32 -15.96
CA LEU A 305 -15.55 -2.68 -15.58
C LEU A 305 -14.60 -3.67 -14.91
N GLN A 306 -15.10 -4.49 -13.99
CA GLN A 306 -14.28 -5.46 -13.25
C GLN A 306 -13.76 -6.56 -14.19
N ILE A 307 -14.59 -7.05 -15.13
CA ILE A 307 -14.15 -7.97 -16.18
C ILE A 307 -13.05 -7.35 -17.05
N ALA A 308 -13.22 -6.09 -17.48
CA ALA A 308 -12.23 -5.40 -18.29
C ALA A 308 -10.90 -5.22 -17.55
N CYS A 309 -10.94 -4.87 -16.25
CA CYS A 309 -9.76 -4.79 -15.40
C CYS A 309 -9.08 -6.16 -15.25
N ALA A 310 -9.84 -7.23 -15.00
CA ALA A 310 -9.33 -8.60 -14.90
C ALA A 310 -8.57 -9.02 -16.16
N LEU A 311 -9.16 -8.77 -17.34
CA LEU A 311 -8.54 -9.05 -18.64
C LEU A 311 -7.28 -8.19 -18.86
N GLY A 312 -7.32 -6.92 -18.47
CA GLY A 312 -6.16 -6.04 -18.51
C GLY A 312 -4.98 -6.62 -17.73
N TYR A 313 -5.20 -7.00 -16.46
CA TYR A 313 -4.15 -7.58 -15.62
C TYR A 313 -3.68 -8.94 -16.14
N ALA A 314 -4.61 -9.81 -16.56
CA ALA A 314 -4.26 -11.12 -17.11
C ALA A 314 -3.40 -11.02 -18.38
N THR A 315 -3.59 -9.97 -19.19
CA THR A 315 -2.83 -9.76 -20.44
C THR A 315 -1.58 -8.89 -20.27
N ALA A 316 -1.33 -8.32 -19.08
CA ALA A 316 -0.21 -7.41 -18.83
C ALA A 316 1.15 -8.02 -19.17
N ALA A 317 1.38 -9.30 -18.86
CA ALA A 317 2.63 -10.00 -19.17
C ALA A 317 2.89 -10.15 -20.68
N LEU A 318 1.84 -10.21 -21.50
CA LEU A 318 1.94 -10.33 -22.94
C LEU A 318 2.32 -9.00 -23.59
N ARG A 319 1.88 -7.88 -23.00
CA ARG A 319 2.07 -6.53 -23.52
C ARG A 319 3.54 -6.26 -23.79
N ASP A 320 4.41 -6.49 -22.81
CA ASP A 320 5.82 -6.13 -22.86
C ASP A 320 6.67 -7.03 -23.77
N ARG A 321 6.06 -8.03 -24.42
CA ARG A 321 6.66 -8.89 -25.45
C ARG A 321 6.12 -8.61 -26.84
N ALA A 322 4.87 -8.15 -26.94
CA ALA A 322 4.20 -8.00 -28.21
C ALA A 322 4.94 -7.02 -29.12
N ARG A 323 4.89 -7.29 -30.42
CA ARG A 323 5.47 -6.46 -31.48
C ARG A 323 4.40 -6.17 -32.54
N GLY A 324 4.61 -5.13 -33.34
CA GLY A 324 3.72 -4.80 -34.46
C GLY A 324 2.28 -4.52 -34.01
N PRO A 325 1.25 -4.91 -34.79
CA PRO A 325 -0.15 -4.59 -34.50
C PRO A 325 -0.65 -5.11 -33.15
N LEU A 326 -0.20 -6.31 -32.72
CA LEU A 326 -0.62 -6.89 -31.44
C LEU A 326 -0.19 -6.02 -30.25
N ARG A 327 0.99 -5.38 -30.32
CA ARG A 327 1.46 -4.46 -29.28
C ARG A 327 0.50 -3.28 -29.12
N VAL A 328 0.01 -2.74 -30.22
CA VAL A 328 -0.93 -1.61 -30.26
C VAL A 328 -2.24 -1.97 -29.57
N VAL A 329 -2.76 -3.16 -29.86
CA VAL A 329 -3.98 -3.66 -29.24
C VAL A 329 -3.78 -3.83 -27.73
N LEU A 330 -2.68 -4.43 -27.30
CA LEU A 330 -2.39 -4.60 -25.87
C LEU A 330 -2.09 -3.28 -25.15
N ASP A 331 -1.50 -2.30 -25.83
CA ASP A 331 -1.33 -0.94 -25.29
C ASP A 331 -2.67 -0.21 -25.14
N ALA A 332 -3.58 -0.38 -26.09
CA ALA A 332 -4.94 0.16 -25.99
C ALA A 332 -5.72 -0.50 -24.85
N ILE A 333 -5.66 -1.83 -24.73
CA ILE A 333 -6.26 -2.57 -23.61
C ILE A 333 -5.67 -2.09 -22.28
N ALA A 334 -4.35 -1.94 -22.19
CA ALA A 334 -3.70 -1.46 -20.97
C ALA A 334 -4.14 -0.03 -20.62
N LEU A 335 -4.26 0.87 -21.60
CA LEU A 335 -4.75 2.22 -21.35
C LEU A 335 -6.21 2.18 -20.85
N VAL A 336 -7.09 1.43 -21.50
CA VAL A 336 -8.48 1.30 -21.04
C VAL A 336 -8.54 0.72 -19.62
N ALA A 337 -7.79 -0.35 -19.34
CA ALA A 337 -7.71 -0.95 -18.01
C ALA A 337 -7.17 0.03 -16.95
N LEU A 338 -6.18 0.86 -17.30
CA LEU A 338 -5.68 1.91 -16.41
C LEU A 338 -6.78 2.90 -16.05
N LEU A 339 -7.46 3.46 -17.04
CA LEU A 339 -8.49 4.47 -16.83
C LEU A 339 -9.67 3.90 -16.04
N LEU A 340 -10.09 2.66 -16.34
CA LEU A 340 -11.16 1.97 -15.63
C LEU A 340 -10.79 1.63 -14.18
N ALA A 341 -9.58 1.13 -13.93
CA ALA A 341 -9.14 0.82 -12.58
C ALA A 341 -9.00 2.09 -11.73
N LEU A 342 -8.44 3.16 -12.30
CA LEU A 342 -8.33 4.46 -11.62
C LEU A 342 -9.70 5.08 -11.36
N SER A 343 -10.60 5.09 -12.35
CA SER A 343 -11.94 5.66 -12.16
C SER A 343 -12.74 4.90 -11.10
N PHE A 344 -12.62 3.57 -11.06
CA PHE A 344 -13.30 2.75 -10.06
C PHE A 344 -12.79 3.04 -8.65
N HIS A 345 -11.47 3.00 -8.43
CA HIS A 345 -10.90 3.15 -7.09
C HIS A 345 -10.92 4.59 -6.60
N LEU A 346 -10.62 5.57 -7.45
CA LEU A 346 -10.79 6.99 -7.08
C LEU A 346 -12.27 7.33 -6.88
N GLY A 347 -13.17 6.72 -7.65
CA GLY A 347 -14.62 6.84 -7.45
C GLY A 347 -15.07 6.24 -6.13
N ALA A 348 -14.53 5.09 -5.73
CA ALA A 348 -14.83 4.46 -4.45
C ALA A 348 -14.39 5.33 -3.27
N GLU A 349 -13.17 5.87 -3.31
CA GLU A 349 -12.68 6.84 -2.32
C GLU A 349 -13.55 8.10 -2.31
N TYR A 350 -13.92 8.61 -3.50
CA TYR A 350 -14.78 9.79 -3.60
C TYR A 350 -16.15 9.60 -2.95
N MET A 351 -16.75 8.44 -3.19
CA MET A 351 -18.05 8.07 -2.62
C MET A 351 -17.96 7.75 -1.12
N GLY A 352 -16.76 7.71 -0.53
CA GLY A 352 -16.55 7.34 0.87
C GLY A 352 -16.88 5.88 1.14
N LEU A 353 -16.68 4.99 0.16
CA LEU A 353 -16.88 3.56 0.38
C LEU A 353 -15.84 3.07 1.38
N GLN A 354 -16.28 2.43 2.46
CA GLN A 354 -15.42 1.88 3.51
C GLN A 354 -14.69 0.61 3.02
N ILE A 355 -13.80 0.78 2.04
CA ILE A 355 -12.89 -0.28 1.56
C ILE A 355 -11.45 -0.07 2.06
N GLY A 356 -11.23 0.94 2.89
CA GLY A 356 -9.96 1.23 3.57
C GLY A 356 -8.82 1.50 2.58
N TRP A 357 -7.61 1.09 2.92
CA TRP A 357 -6.42 1.31 2.09
C TRP A 357 -6.40 0.46 0.80
N PHE A 358 -7.38 -0.43 0.62
CA PHE A 358 -7.47 -1.30 -0.54
C PHE A 358 -7.43 -0.54 -1.87
N SER A 359 -8.16 0.57 -1.99
CA SER A 359 -8.18 1.41 -3.19
C SER A 359 -6.78 1.88 -3.58
N TRP A 360 -5.99 2.29 -2.59
CA TRP A 360 -4.65 2.83 -2.79
C TRP A 360 -3.68 1.77 -3.30
N TYR A 361 -3.76 0.53 -2.79
CA TYR A 361 -3.01 -0.59 -3.36
C TYR A 361 -3.40 -0.86 -4.80
N MET A 362 -4.68 -0.85 -5.11
CA MET A 362 -5.14 -1.15 -6.47
C MET A 362 -4.84 -0.02 -7.46
N ILE A 363 -4.86 1.24 -7.03
CA ILE A 363 -4.39 2.40 -7.80
C ILE A 363 -2.89 2.24 -8.11
N LEU A 364 -2.08 1.92 -7.09
CA LEU A 364 -0.65 1.66 -7.28
C LEU A 364 -0.41 0.54 -8.28
N LEU A 365 -1.09 -0.60 -8.12
CA LEU A 365 -0.96 -1.74 -9.03
C LEU A 365 -1.39 -1.37 -10.45
N ALA A 366 -2.45 -0.58 -10.61
CA ALA A 366 -2.93 -0.17 -11.93
C ALA A 366 -1.89 0.73 -12.63
N ILE A 367 -1.38 1.74 -11.93
CA ILE A 367 -0.34 2.63 -12.45
C ILE A 367 0.92 1.82 -12.79
N ALA A 368 1.42 1.02 -11.87
CA ALA A 368 2.66 0.27 -12.08
C ALA A 368 2.55 -0.82 -13.17
N THR A 369 1.35 -1.33 -13.43
CA THR A 369 1.10 -2.36 -14.45
C THR A 369 0.81 -1.77 -15.83
N PHE A 370 -0.04 -0.74 -15.89
CA PHE A 370 -0.59 -0.26 -17.15
C PHE A 370 0.04 1.04 -17.65
N ALA A 371 0.68 1.84 -16.80
CA ALA A 371 1.39 3.01 -17.30
C ALA A 371 2.60 2.61 -18.19
N PRO A 372 3.00 3.47 -19.13
CA PRO A 372 4.23 3.27 -19.90
C PRO A 372 5.46 3.16 -18.97
N ALA A 373 6.32 2.17 -19.22
CA ALA A 373 7.51 1.96 -18.39
C ALA A 373 8.49 3.14 -18.42
N SER A 374 8.54 3.90 -19.51
CA SER A 374 9.34 5.13 -19.63
C SER A 374 8.88 6.22 -18.66
N MET A 375 7.57 6.43 -18.55
CA MET A 375 6.95 7.37 -17.63
C MET A 375 7.23 6.98 -16.18
N LEU A 376 7.06 5.70 -15.85
CA LEU A 376 7.42 5.16 -14.53
C LEU A 376 8.90 5.40 -14.23
N SER A 377 9.78 5.14 -15.19
CA SER A 377 11.24 5.32 -15.04
C SER A 377 11.61 6.78 -14.83
N ALA A 378 11.02 7.71 -15.58
CA ALA A 378 11.22 9.14 -15.39
C ALA A 378 10.78 9.58 -13.98
N GLY A 379 9.62 9.10 -13.53
CA GLY A 379 9.13 9.33 -12.18
C GLY A 379 10.10 8.83 -11.11
N VAL A 380 10.52 7.57 -11.16
CA VAL A 380 11.47 7.03 -10.17
C VAL A 380 12.81 7.77 -10.22
N MET A 381 13.31 8.10 -11.42
CA MET A 381 14.55 8.84 -11.57
C MET A 381 14.47 10.20 -10.87
N LEU A 382 13.37 10.94 -11.08
CA LEU A 382 13.12 12.23 -10.45
C LEU A 382 13.01 12.11 -8.92
N PHE A 383 12.17 11.19 -8.42
CA PHE A 383 11.94 11.01 -6.99
C PHE A 383 13.18 10.50 -6.24
N THR A 384 14.03 9.70 -6.89
CA THR A 384 15.24 9.15 -6.27
C THR A 384 16.49 9.99 -6.50
N TRP A 385 16.42 11.04 -7.32
CA TRP A 385 17.57 11.89 -7.65
C TRP A 385 18.29 12.46 -6.42
N PRO A 386 17.60 13.07 -5.42
CA PRO A 386 18.28 13.62 -4.25
C PRO A 386 19.03 12.55 -3.44
N LEU A 387 18.43 11.36 -3.30
CA LEU A 387 19.04 10.23 -2.58
C LEU A 387 20.24 9.66 -3.33
N ARG A 388 20.19 9.63 -4.65
CA ARG A 388 21.30 9.19 -5.51
C ARG A 388 22.48 10.16 -5.43
N GLU A 389 22.21 11.46 -5.53
CA GLU A 389 23.21 12.52 -5.41
C GLU A 389 23.91 12.47 -4.04
N LEU A 390 23.13 12.34 -2.95
CA LEU A 390 23.68 12.20 -1.60
C LEU A 390 24.53 10.94 -1.45
N ARG A 391 24.16 9.84 -2.13
CA ARG A 391 24.90 8.60 -2.09
C ARG A 391 26.21 8.71 -2.87
N GLU A 392 26.21 9.29 -4.06
CA GLU A 392 27.44 9.52 -4.85
C GLU A 392 28.46 10.33 -4.04
N ARG A 393 28.00 11.34 -3.29
CA ARG A 393 28.84 12.17 -2.42
C ARG A 393 29.32 11.48 -1.13
N ARG A 394 28.71 10.35 -0.73
CA ARG A 394 28.92 9.70 0.58
C ARG A 394 29.17 8.19 0.50
N ALA A 395 29.45 7.66 -0.69
CA ALA A 395 29.48 6.21 -0.92
C ALA A 395 30.59 5.49 -0.13
N GLU A 396 31.58 6.21 0.39
CA GLU A 396 32.78 5.63 1.00
C GLU A 396 32.84 5.74 2.55
N ASP A 397 31.96 6.51 3.21
CA ASP A 397 32.19 6.92 4.61
C ASP A 397 31.29 6.29 5.69
N ALA A 398 30.61 5.17 5.41
CA ALA A 398 29.89 4.47 6.48
C ALA A 398 30.85 3.75 7.43
N SER A 399 31.41 4.45 8.43
CA SER A 399 32.20 3.79 9.46
C SER A 399 31.32 2.86 10.31
N PRO A 400 31.78 1.65 10.69
CA PRO A 400 31.05 0.76 11.58
C PRO A 400 30.57 1.42 12.89
N PRO A 401 31.37 2.29 13.56
CA PRO A 401 30.91 3.01 14.74
C PRO A 401 29.72 3.93 14.47
N MET A 402 29.71 4.65 13.34
CA MET A 402 28.59 5.51 12.96
C MET A 402 27.30 4.70 12.76
N ALA A 403 27.41 3.54 12.09
CA ALA A 403 26.26 2.65 11.90
C ALA A 403 25.69 2.14 13.25
N ALA A 404 26.56 1.78 14.20
CA ALA A 404 26.15 1.33 15.52
C ALA A 404 25.51 2.45 16.37
N VAL A 405 26.06 3.67 16.32
CA VAL A 405 25.47 4.84 16.99
C VAL A 405 24.08 5.14 16.43
N LEU A 406 23.92 5.13 15.11
CA LEU A 406 22.61 5.34 14.49
C LEU A 406 21.62 4.23 14.85
N ALA A 407 22.07 2.97 14.90
CA ALA A 407 21.25 1.84 15.36
C ALA A 407 20.78 2.04 16.81
N LEU A 408 21.66 2.51 17.70
CA LEU A 408 21.33 2.83 19.09
C LEU A 408 20.31 3.97 19.20
N ILE A 409 20.51 5.06 18.47
CA ILE A 409 19.59 6.21 18.47
C ILE A 409 18.22 5.77 17.94
N ALA A 410 18.18 5.08 16.81
CA ALA A 410 16.94 4.60 16.20
C ALA A 410 16.19 3.61 17.11
N GLY A 411 16.91 2.69 17.78
CA GLY A 411 16.31 1.78 18.76
C GLY A 411 15.76 2.51 19.98
N ALA A 412 16.47 3.54 20.48
CA ALA A 412 16.01 4.36 21.59
C ALA A 412 14.77 5.20 21.24
N LEU A 413 14.67 5.71 20.00
CA LEU A 413 13.50 6.45 19.51
C LEU A 413 12.22 5.61 19.47
N LEU A 414 12.31 4.28 19.36
CA LEU A 414 11.14 3.41 19.37
C LEU A 414 10.49 3.29 20.76
N LEU A 415 11.24 3.49 21.85
CA LEU A 415 10.70 3.40 23.21
C LEU A 415 9.57 4.41 23.47
N PRO A 416 9.76 5.74 23.27
CA PRO A 416 8.68 6.70 23.47
C PRO A 416 7.54 6.48 22.48
N VAL A 417 7.79 5.95 21.28
CA VAL A 417 6.73 5.60 20.32
C VAL A 417 5.86 4.46 20.84
N GLY A 418 6.47 3.39 21.34
CA GLY A 418 5.72 2.26 21.91
C GLY A 418 4.96 2.63 23.19
N MET A 419 5.47 3.57 23.98
CA MET A 419 4.78 4.11 25.16
C MET A 419 3.62 5.05 24.76
N ASP A 420 3.86 5.97 23.83
CA ASP A 420 2.83 6.90 23.34
C ASP A 420 1.72 6.19 22.56
N ALA A 421 2.05 5.08 21.90
CA ALA A 421 1.07 4.26 21.21
C ALA A 421 -0.05 3.80 22.16
N ASP A 422 0.24 3.58 23.44
CA ASP A 422 -0.76 3.22 24.46
C ASP A 422 -1.70 2.09 24.00
N LEU A 423 -1.14 1.10 23.31
CA LEU A 423 -1.84 -0.08 22.79
C LEU A 423 -1.15 -1.34 23.31
N PRO A 424 -1.91 -2.42 23.60
CA PRO A 424 -1.34 -3.66 24.12
C PRO A 424 -0.31 -4.23 23.16
N GLY A 425 0.88 -4.58 23.65
CA GLY A 425 1.94 -5.17 22.83
C GLY A 425 2.77 -4.19 21.98
N ALA A 426 2.34 -2.95 21.78
CA ALA A 426 3.08 -1.95 21.00
C ALA A 426 4.49 -1.67 21.58
N LEU A 427 4.58 -1.44 22.90
CA LEU A 427 5.86 -1.26 23.59
C LEU A 427 6.77 -2.49 23.43
N GLY A 428 6.22 -3.70 23.58
CA GLY A 428 6.97 -4.94 23.42
C GLY A 428 7.57 -5.09 22.02
N ALA A 429 6.79 -4.77 20.98
CA ALA A 429 7.25 -4.75 19.60
C ALA A 429 8.35 -3.72 19.35
N CYS A 430 8.18 -2.49 19.85
CA CYS A 430 9.19 -1.44 19.75
C CYS A 430 10.50 -1.82 20.44
N VAL A 431 10.44 -2.40 21.64
CA VAL A 431 11.61 -2.93 22.36
C VAL A 431 12.27 -4.06 21.57
N LEU A 432 11.50 -5.02 21.05
CA LEU A 432 12.03 -6.14 20.27
C LEU A 432 12.80 -5.66 19.03
N VAL A 433 12.21 -4.74 18.26
CA VAL A 433 12.87 -4.16 17.08
C VAL A 433 14.11 -3.34 17.49
N GLY A 434 14.02 -2.56 18.56
CA GLY A 434 15.15 -1.80 19.09
C GLY A 434 16.32 -2.71 19.50
N VAL A 435 16.07 -3.81 20.20
CA VAL A 435 17.09 -4.81 20.59
C VAL A 435 17.69 -5.49 19.36
N ALA A 436 16.87 -5.87 18.37
CA ALA A 436 17.36 -6.47 17.13
C ALA A 436 18.29 -5.51 16.37
N LEU A 437 17.94 -4.23 16.31
CA LEU A 437 18.75 -3.20 15.66
C LEU A 437 20.07 -2.94 16.40
N LEU A 438 20.04 -2.92 17.74
CA LEU A 438 21.23 -2.85 18.58
C LEU A 438 22.16 -4.04 18.36
N GLY A 439 21.61 -5.25 18.31
CA GLY A 439 22.35 -6.47 18.00
C GLY A 439 23.04 -6.39 16.64
N ALA A 440 22.34 -5.86 15.62
CA ALA A 440 22.92 -5.62 14.29
C ALA A 440 24.04 -4.57 14.32
N GLY A 441 23.87 -3.47 15.06
CA GLY A 441 24.91 -2.44 15.26
C GLY A 441 26.16 -3.00 15.93
N LEU A 442 26.00 -3.82 16.98
CA LEU A 442 27.10 -4.50 17.65
C LEU A 442 27.81 -5.48 16.70
N TYR A 443 27.05 -6.30 15.97
CA TYR A 443 27.58 -7.25 15.00
C TYR A 443 28.46 -6.55 13.95
N VAL A 444 27.98 -5.44 13.38
CA VAL A 444 28.73 -4.62 12.42
C VAL A 444 30.00 -4.03 13.05
N THR A 445 29.95 -3.59 14.30
CA THR A 445 31.13 -3.05 15.00
C THR A 445 32.20 -4.13 15.16
N LEU A 446 31.80 -5.37 15.47
CA LEU A 446 32.71 -6.50 15.66
C LEU A 446 33.26 -7.05 14.35
N ARG A 447 32.43 -7.16 13.31
CA ARG A 447 32.81 -7.77 12.02
C ARG A 447 33.31 -6.79 10.98
N ARG A 448 33.03 -5.49 11.15
CA ARG A 448 33.33 -4.39 10.20
C ARG A 448 32.72 -4.56 8.81
N GLU A 449 31.84 -5.54 8.63
CA GLU A 449 31.07 -5.79 7.41
C GLU A 449 29.67 -5.18 7.54
N HIS A 450 28.95 -5.03 6.43
CA HIS A 450 27.53 -4.61 6.42
C HIS A 450 27.18 -3.24 7.06
N ALA A 451 28.17 -2.38 7.36
CA ALA A 451 27.93 -1.09 8.02
C ALA A 451 26.93 -0.19 7.27
N ALA A 452 26.99 -0.18 5.93
CA ALA A 452 26.04 0.57 5.13
C ALA A 452 24.60 0.03 5.26
N GLU A 453 24.41 -1.28 5.35
CA GLU A 453 23.08 -1.91 5.46
C GLU A 453 22.44 -1.57 6.80
N VAL A 454 23.19 -1.73 7.90
CA VAL A 454 22.71 -1.38 9.25
C VAL A 454 22.44 0.12 9.38
N ARG A 455 23.31 0.97 8.84
CA ARG A 455 23.07 2.43 8.78
C ARG A 455 21.73 2.74 8.09
N ASN A 456 21.47 2.16 6.93
CA ASN A 456 20.26 2.44 6.17
C ASN A 456 19.01 1.90 6.88
N ALA A 457 19.10 0.70 7.49
CA ALA A 457 18.04 0.16 8.32
C ALA A 457 17.76 1.05 9.53
N ALA A 458 18.78 1.54 10.22
CA ALA A 458 18.63 2.45 11.36
C ALA A 458 17.96 3.76 10.96
N ILE A 459 18.34 4.36 9.82
CA ILE A 459 17.67 5.56 9.30
C ILE A 459 16.20 5.27 9.00
N ALA A 460 15.90 4.14 8.36
CA ALA A 460 14.53 3.76 8.04
C ALA A 460 13.69 3.52 9.31
N VAL A 461 14.26 2.88 10.33
CA VAL A 461 13.61 2.69 11.64
C VAL A 461 13.38 4.04 12.34
N ALA A 462 14.35 4.95 12.31
CA ALA A 462 14.17 6.28 12.88
C ALA A 462 13.04 7.06 12.16
N LEU A 463 12.95 6.95 10.83
CA LEU A 463 11.84 7.54 10.07
C LEU A 463 10.51 6.87 10.42
N ALA A 464 10.46 5.54 10.54
CA ALA A 464 9.27 4.82 10.98
C ALA A 464 8.82 5.28 12.37
N ALA A 465 9.75 5.47 13.31
CA ALA A 465 9.48 5.98 14.65
C ALA A 465 8.82 7.36 14.62
N LEU A 466 9.18 8.21 13.65
CA LEU A 466 8.53 9.52 13.46
C LEU A 466 7.15 9.40 12.78
N MET A 467 6.97 8.45 11.87
CA MET A 467 5.75 8.30 11.08
C MET A 467 4.64 7.53 11.80
N ILE A 468 4.96 6.63 12.74
CA ILE A 468 3.96 5.87 13.50
C ILE A 468 3.04 6.79 14.32
N PRO A 469 3.54 7.75 15.13
CA PRO A 469 2.67 8.68 15.86
C PRO A 469 1.79 9.52 14.92
N PHE A 470 2.33 9.91 13.75
CA PHE A 470 1.54 10.58 12.72
C PHE A 470 0.40 9.68 12.21
N SER A 471 0.69 8.41 11.94
CA SER A 471 -0.30 7.44 11.46
C SER A 471 -1.41 7.18 12.48
N LEU A 472 -1.05 7.06 13.76
CA LEU A 472 -2.02 6.86 14.85
C LEU A 472 -2.98 8.04 15.01
N ARG A 473 -2.51 9.27 14.81
CA ARG A 473 -3.26 10.51 15.13
C ARG A 473 -3.93 11.17 13.94
N VAL A 474 -3.35 11.06 12.74
CA VAL A 474 -3.76 11.85 11.58
C VAL A 474 -4.48 10.99 10.53
N LEU A 475 -4.01 9.75 10.33
CA LEU A 475 -4.58 8.86 9.31
C LEU A 475 -5.73 7.98 9.87
N GLY A 476 -6.04 8.10 11.16
CA GLY A 476 -7.05 7.31 11.86
C GLY A 476 -8.50 7.77 11.69
N GLY A 477 -8.76 8.86 10.97
CA GLY A 477 -10.11 9.39 10.79
C GLY A 477 -10.65 9.14 9.40
N ASP A 478 -11.72 8.37 9.30
CA ASP A 478 -12.62 8.46 8.15
C ASP A 478 -13.32 9.82 8.24
N ASP A 479 -13.51 10.51 7.11
CA ASP A 479 -14.29 11.75 7.02
C ASP A 479 -15.79 11.46 7.24
N GLU A 480 -16.17 10.87 8.37
CA GLU A 480 -17.57 10.81 8.76
C GLU A 480 -18.06 12.25 8.91
N ILE A 481 -18.98 12.66 8.04
CA ILE A 481 -19.74 13.86 8.28
C ILE A 481 -20.61 13.55 9.49
N GLY A 482 -20.31 14.21 10.61
CA GLY A 482 -21.10 14.09 11.83
C GLY A 482 -22.58 14.37 11.54
N ARG A 483 -23.47 13.90 12.42
CA ARG A 483 -24.93 14.12 12.27
C ARG A 483 -25.32 15.60 12.08
N ASP A 484 -24.44 16.53 12.44
CA ASP A 484 -24.60 17.97 12.28
C ASP A 484 -24.10 18.53 10.94
N GLY A 485 -23.69 17.68 9.99
CA GLY A 485 -23.19 18.08 8.68
C GLY A 485 -21.75 18.59 8.69
N ARG A 486 -21.03 18.50 9.83
CA ARG A 486 -19.63 18.95 9.94
C ARG A 486 -18.68 17.76 9.85
N PRO A 487 -17.45 17.94 9.34
CA PRO A 487 -16.44 16.89 9.39
C PRO A 487 -16.24 16.45 10.84
N ALA A 488 -16.40 15.16 11.13
CA ALA A 488 -16.00 14.61 12.41
C ALA A 488 -14.50 14.86 12.60
N PRO A 489 -14.05 15.21 13.81
CA PRO A 489 -12.63 15.30 14.08
C PRO A 489 -11.97 13.95 13.78
N HIS A 490 -10.80 13.95 13.12
CA HIS A 490 -10.07 12.71 12.84
C HIS A 490 -9.96 11.85 14.10
N HIS A 491 -10.43 10.61 14.02
CA HIS A 491 -10.37 9.69 15.15
C HIS A 491 -8.93 9.22 15.36
N ASP A 492 -8.49 9.28 16.60
CA ASP A 492 -7.24 8.66 17.00
C ASP A 492 -7.44 7.14 17.02
N VAL A 493 -6.56 6.38 16.36
CA VAL A 493 -6.62 4.90 16.33
C VAL A 493 -6.70 4.33 17.74
N ARG A 494 -6.02 4.97 18.71
CA ARG A 494 -6.00 4.58 20.11
C ARG A 494 -7.38 4.74 20.75
N TYR A 495 -8.05 5.85 20.47
CA TYR A 495 -9.42 6.10 20.96
C TYR A 495 -10.39 5.05 20.42
N ASP A 496 -10.34 4.76 19.12
CA ASP A 496 -11.20 3.76 18.49
C ASP A 496 -10.97 2.36 19.07
N TYR A 497 -9.72 1.94 19.15
CA TYR A 497 -9.36 0.67 19.76
C TYR A 497 -9.96 0.55 21.17
N TRP A 498 -9.69 1.52 22.05
CA TRP A 498 -10.09 1.45 23.45
C TRP A 498 -11.59 1.62 23.68
N ARG A 499 -12.28 2.48 22.92
CA ARG A 499 -13.74 2.66 23.07
C ARG A 499 -14.50 1.39 22.72
N PHE A 500 -14.04 0.67 21.68
CA PHE A 500 -14.67 -0.56 21.25
C PHE A 500 -14.31 -1.73 22.18
N ALA A 501 -13.05 -1.84 22.60
CA ALA A 501 -12.63 -2.80 23.62
C ALA A 501 -13.45 -2.64 24.91
N GLY A 502 -13.61 -1.41 25.42
CA GLY A 502 -14.41 -1.13 26.60
C GLY A 502 -15.88 -1.52 26.45
N GLY A 503 -16.48 -1.24 25.28
CA GLY A 503 -17.84 -1.67 24.95
C GLY A 503 -18.01 -3.19 24.94
N ASP A 504 -16.97 -3.92 24.50
CA ASP A 504 -16.98 -5.38 24.50
C ASP A 504 -16.84 -5.98 25.91
N PHE A 505 -15.86 -5.53 26.69
CA PHE A 505 -15.70 -5.93 28.09
C PHE A 505 -16.97 -5.68 28.89
N ARG A 506 -17.62 -4.53 28.65
CA ARG A 506 -18.91 -4.18 29.27
C ARG A 506 -20.00 -5.21 28.93
N ARG A 507 -20.14 -5.64 27.66
CA ARG A 507 -21.14 -6.66 27.27
C ARG A 507 -20.89 -8.02 27.94
N ARG A 508 -19.65 -8.33 28.28
CA ARG A 508 -19.25 -9.56 28.97
C ARG A 508 -19.35 -9.50 30.49
N GLY A 509 -19.68 -8.34 31.06
CA GLY A 509 -19.69 -8.14 32.52
C GLY A 509 -18.29 -7.99 33.13
N GLU A 510 -17.26 -7.75 32.32
CA GLU A 510 -15.87 -7.58 32.76
C GLU A 510 -15.61 -6.12 33.17
N TRP A 511 -16.30 -5.66 34.21
CA TRP A 511 -16.39 -4.23 34.56
C TRP A 511 -15.03 -3.55 34.80
N ALA A 512 -14.07 -4.25 35.39
CA ALA A 512 -12.74 -3.69 35.66
C ALA A 512 -11.95 -3.42 34.37
N LEU A 513 -12.01 -4.34 33.40
CA LEU A 513 -11.37 -4.19 32.09
C LEU A 513 -12.09 -3.14 31.24
N ALA A 514 -13.43 -3.11 31.31
CA ALA A 514 -14.22 -2.07 30.67
C ALA A 514 -13.86 -0.67 31.20
N LEU A 515 -13.73 -0.53 32.52
CA LEU A 515 -13.30 0.71 33.16
C LEU A 515 -11.91 1.14 32.68
N ASP A 516 -10.94 0.24 32.73
CA ASP A 516 -9.57 0.53 32.29
C ASP A 516 -9.53 0.99 30.82
N ALA A 517 -10.20 0.25 29.94
CA ALA A 517 -10.33 0.61 28.53
C ALA A 517 -10.98 1.99 28.33
N TYR A 518 -12.06 2.33 29.06
CA TYR A 518 -12.67 3.66 28.93
C TYR A 518 -11.79 4.79 29.47
N VAL A 519 -11.00 4.56 30.52
CA VAL A 519 -10.00 5.53 31.00
C VAL A 519 -8.96 5.80 29.91
N HIS A 520 -8.47 4.75 29.25
CA HIS A 520 -7.56 4.90 28.11
C HIS A 520 -8.21 5.61 26.92
N ALA A 521 -9.44 5.23 26.56
CA ALA A 521 -10.20 5.91 25.51
C ALA A 521 -10.32 7.42 25.80
N ASN A 522 -10.65 7.81 27.04
CA ASN A 522 -10.81 9.22 27.42
C ASN A 522 -9.52 10.04 27.30
N ARG A 523 -8.33 9.43 27.45
CA ARG A 523 -7.04 10.13 27.25
C ARG A 523 -6.81 10.53 25.78
N HIS A 524 -7.35 9.75 24.85
CA HIS A 524 -7.18 9.95 23.41
C HIS A 524 -8.46 10.48 22.73
N ALA A 525 -9.51 10.74 23.51
CA ALA A 525 -10.80 11.12 22.97
C ALA A 525 -10.73 12.50 22.27
N PRO A 526 -11.34 12.64 21.08
CA PRO A 526 -11.61 13.94 20.50
C PRO A 526 -12.43 14.80 21.47
N ALA A 527 -12.29 16.13 21.37
CA ALA A 527 -12.87 17.10 22.33
C ALA A 527 -14.40 17.01 22.55
N ARG A 528 -15.14 16.22 21.77
CA ARG A 528 -16.60 16.05 21.84
C ARG A 528 -17.07 14.60 21.97
N GLU A 529 -16.16 13.64 22.04
CA GLU A 529 -16.48 12.21 21.99
C GLU A 529 -15.99 11.43 23.20
N ASN A 530 -15.76 12.12 24.32
CA ASN A 530 -15.35 11.41 25.52
C ASN A 530 -16.40 10.38 25.97
N ARG A 531 -15.92 9.38 26.69
CA ARG A 531 -16.67 8.28 27.30
C ARG A 531 -16.71 8.45 28.82
N GLU A 532 -16.76 9.68 29.31
CA GLU A 532 -16.76 9.99 30.75
C GLU A 532 -17.98 9.39 31.46
N GLU A 533 -19.14 9.38 30.79
CA GLU A 533 -20.35 8.76 31.33
C GLU A 533 -20.19 7.25 31.46
N GLN A 534 -19.69 6.58 30.42
CA GLN A 534 -19.43 5.14 30.47
C GLN A 534 -18.34 4.81 31.49
N GLU A 535 -17.29 5.63 31.59
CA GLU A 535 -16.27 5.48 32.64
C GLU A 535 -16.90 5.56 34.04
N ARG A 536 -17.71 6.59 34.31
CA ARG A 536 -18.40 6.76 35.59
C ARG A 536 -19.33 5.59 35.91
N GLU A 537 -20.09 5.13 34.93
CA GLU A 537 -20.95 3.95 35.04
C GLU A 537 -20.12 2.71 35.42
N MET A 538 -19.00 2.47 34.72
CA MET A 538 -18.14 1.32 35.03
C MET A 538 -17.46 1.45 36.40
N ARG A 539 -17.10 2.65 36.85
CA ARG A 539 -16.60 2.88 38.22
C ARG A 539 -17.64 2.49 39.26
N GLU A 540 -18.91 2.79 39.02
CA GLU A 540 -20.01 2.40 39.91
C GLU A 540 -20.21 0.87 39.91
N ARG A 541 -20.27 0.24 38.73
CA ARG A 541 -20.38 -1.22 38.59
C ARG A 541 -19.23 -1.97 39.27
N VAL A 542 -17.99 -1.51 39.11
CA VAL A 542 -16.83 -2.12 39.81
C VAL A 542 -16.97 -2.00 41.33
N ARG A 543 -17.57 -0.92 41.86
CA ARG A 543 -17.81 -0.76 43.30
C ARG A 543 -18.94 -1.65 43.82
N THR A 544 -20.03 -1.79 43.07
CA THR A 544 -21.23 -2.51 43.51
C THR A 544 -21.18 -4.01 43.21
N GLU A 545 -20.60 -4.38 42.07
CA GLU A 545 -20.59 -5.74 41.52
C GLU A 545 -19.20 -6.34 41.35
N GLY A 546 -18.13 -5.54 41.49
CA GLY A 546 -16.77 -6.06 41.51
C GLY A 546 -16.62 -7.11 42.61
N PRO A 547 -15.67 -8.05 42.47
CA PRO A 547 -15.45 -9.08 43.48
C PRO A 547 -15.32 -8.36 44.82
N ARG A 548 -16.30 -8.59 45.70
CA ARG A 548 -16.18 -8.15 47.10
C ARG A 548 -14.83 -8.71 47.52
N ARG A 549 -13.97 -7.87 48.07
CA ARG A 549 -12.77 -8.36 48.76
C ARG A 549 -13.29 -9.25 49.88
N GLU A 550 -13.59 -10.50 49.57
CA GLU A 550 -13.84 -11.51 50.56
C GLU A 550 -12.55 -11.57 51.36
N GLU A 551 -12.73 -11.24 52.63
CA GLU A 551 -11.73 -11.08 53.67
C GLU A 551 -10.58 -12.08 53.48
N ARG A 552 -9.44 -11.56 53.02
CA ARG A 552 -8.14 -12.19 53.26
C ARG A 552 -7.65 -11.78 54.63
#